data_AF-A0A1Q3CZJ8-F1
#
_entry.id   AF-A0A1Q3CZJ8-F1
#
_cell.length_a   1.000
_cell.length_b   1.000
_cell.length_c   1.000
_cell.angle_alpha   90.00
_cell.angle_beta   90.00
_cell.angle_gamma   90.00
#
_symmetry.space_group_name_H-M   'P 1'
#
loop_
_entity.id
_entity.type
_entity.pdbx_description
1 polymer ?
#
loop_
_entity_poly.entity_id
_entity_poly.type
_entity_poly.pdbx_seq_one_letter_code
_entity_poly.pdbx_strand_id
1 'polypeptide(L)'
;MEKADHSSTYSENSIIATLTVFTPFPISPLTHAYHFISVELNTQNYLLWRTQLVPFLRGKKLLGFVDGSLPCPSPTLTVDYRSDPNQAASLWKEQDQLLLSL
;
A
#
# COMPACT_ATOMS: atom_id res chain seq x y z
N MET A 1 -31.93 -17.46 41.23
CA MET A 1 -31.56 -17.98 39.91
C MET A 1 -32.71 -17.69 38.98
N GLU A 2 -32.61 -17.03 37.84
CA GLU A 2 -31.47 -16.53 37.08
C GLU A 2 -32.03 -15.47 36.11
N LYS A 3 -31.15 -14.57 35.71
CA LYS A 3 -31.38 -13.23 35.15
C LYS A 3 -32.05 -13.26 33.77
N ALA A 4 -32.99 -12.33 33.55
CA ALA A 4 -33.28 -11.81 32.23
C ALA A 4 -32.16 -10.84 31.84
N ASP A 5 -31.50 -11.03 30.69
CA ASP A 5 -30.63 -10.00 30.11
C ASP A 5 -30.58 -10.10 28.58
N HIS A 6 -31.12 -9.04 27.97
CA HIS A 6 -30.60 -8.30 26.82
C HIS A 6 -30.40 -9.04 25.48
N SER A 7 -31.41 -8.86 24.63
CA SER A 7 -31.29 -8.78 23.18
C SER A 7 -30.25 -7.71 22.81
N SER A 8 -29.17 -8.13 22.16
CA SER A 8 -28.28 -7.24 21.40
C SER A 8 -27.97 -7.94 20.09
N THR A 9 -28.77 -7.60 19.08
CA THR A 9 -28.44 -7.81 17.67
C THR A 9 -27.15 -7.04 17.39
N TYR A 10 -26.00 -7.71 17.52
CA TYR A 10 -24.73 -7.12 17.11
C TYR A 10 -24.76 -6.92 15.61
N SER A 11 -24.81 -5.65 15.20
CA SER A 11 -24.66 -5.25 13.82
C SER A 11 -23.21 -5.52 13.41
N GLU A 12 -22.96 -6.61 12.70
CA GLU A 12 -21.64 -6.95 12.15
C GLU A 12 -21.29 -6.13 10.89
N ASN A 13 -21.61 -4.82 10.90
CA ASN A 13 -21.40 -3.94 9.74
C ASN A 13 -20.20 -2.99 9.94
N SER A 14 -19.11 -3.45 10.57
CA SER A 14 -17.87 -2.66 10.70
C SER A 14 -16.61 -3.32 10.12
N ILE A 15 -16.76 -4.32 9.25
CA ILE A 15 -15.60 -5.01 8.64
C ILE A 15 -15.08 -4.36 7.33
N ILE A 16 -15.61 -3.21 6.92
CA ILE A 16 -15.28 -2.61 5.60
C ILE A 16 -14.21 -1.50 5.68
N ALA A 17 -13.74 -1.12 6.87
CA ALA A 17 -12.60 -0.20 6.98
C ALA A 17 -11.33 -1.00 7.26
N THR A 18 -10.30 -0.85 6.42
CA THR A 18 -8.86 -1.17 6.64
C THR A 18 -8.27 -2.52 6.19
N LEU A 19 -8.95 -3.36 5.40
CA LEU A 19 -8.31 -4.53 4.78
C LEU A 19 -7.62 -4.22 3.44
N THR A 20 -6.69 -3.26 3.39
CA THR A 20 -5.57 -3.41 2.46
C THR A 20 -4.56 -4.30 3.15
N VAL A 21 -4.80 -5.62 3.07
CA VAL A 21 -3.82 -6.63 3.43
C VAL A 21 -2.58 -6.35 2.60
N PHE A 22 -1.57 -5.76 3.23
CA PHE A 22 -0.26 -5.62 2.64
C PHE A 22 0.35 -7.02 2.65
N THR A 23 0.01 -7.82 1.65
CA THR A 23 0.70 -9.08 1.40
C THR A 23 2.17 -8.74 1.27
N PRO A 24 3.10 -9.49 1.90
CA PRO A 24 4.53 -9.23 1.77
C PRO A 24 4.90 -9.35 0.29
N PHE A 25 5.01 -8.22 -0.39
CA PHE A 25 5.46 -8.18 -1.77
C PHE A 25 6.95 -8.55 -1.75
N PRO A 26 7.41 -9.42 -2.67
CA PRO A 26 8.84 -9.66 -2.80
C PRO A 26 9.50 -8.32 -3.14
N ILE A 27 10.36 -7.86 -2.23
CA ILE A 27 11.19 -6.68 -2.33
C ILE A 27 12.12 -6.90 -3.54
N SER A 28 11.67 -6.48 -4.72
CA SER A 28 12.42 -6.64 -5.97
C SER A 28 13.21 -5.36 -6.22
N PRO A 29 14.54 -5.42 -6.33
CA PRO A 29 15.33 -4.26 -6.69
C PRO A 29 14.87 -3.74 -8.06
N LEU A 30 14.61 -2.43 -8.14
CA LEU A 30 14.16 -1.75 -9.35
C LEU A 30 15.31 -1.46 -10.33
N THR A 31 16.49 -2.04 -10.10
CA THR A 31 17.73 -1.82 -10.85
C THR A 31 17.62 -2.07 -12.37
N HIS A 32 16.58 -2.77 -12.82
CA HIS A 32 16.31 -2.99 -14.25
C HIS A 32 15.36 -1.95 -14.87
N ALA A 33 14.87 -0.96 -14.12
CA ALA A 33 13.94 0.06 -14.60
C ALA A 33 14.49 0.84 -15.80
N TYR A 34 15.81 1.10 -15.82
CA TYR A 34 16.51 1.74 -16.93
C TYR A 34 16.39 1.00 -18.27
N HIS A 35 16.18 -0.33 -18.25
CA HIS A 35 15.91 -1.09 -19.48
C HIS A 35 14.48 -0.90 -20.01
N PHE A 36 13.55 -0.49 -19.15
CA PHE A 36 12.14 -0.29 -19.50
C PHE A 36 11.79 1.19 -19.76
N ILE A 37 12.50 2.10 -19.10
CA ILE A 37 12.28 3.54 -19.19
C ILE A 37 13.55 4.15 -19.80
N SER A 38 13.60 4.21 -21.12
CA SER A 38 14.76 4.73 -21.85
C SER A 38 14.75 6.25 -22.02
N VAL A 39 13.75 6.93 -21.45
CA VAL A 39 13.52 8.36 -21.60
C VAL A 39 13.50 9.01 -20.22
N GLU A 40 14.39 9.96 -19.98
CA GLU A 40 14.33 10.82 -18.79
C GLU A 40 13.20 11.83 -18.92
N LEU A 41 12.52 12.15 -17.82
CA LEU A 41 11.44 13.13 -17.81
C LEU A 41 11.98 14.54 -18.11
N ASN A 42 11.41 15.20 -19.12
CA ASN A 42 11.60 16.60 -19.42
C ASN A 42 10.26 17.30 -19.69
N THR A 43 10.28 18.63 -19.84
CA THR A 43 9.08 19.45 -20.01
C THR A 43 8.28 19.16 -21.29
N GLN A 44 8.88 18.48 -22.27
CA GLN A 44 8.28 18.21 -23.58
C GLN A 44 7.85 16.75 -23.76
N ASN A 45 8.31 15.83 -22.90
CA ASN A 45 8.13 14.39 -23.11
C ASN A 45 7.31 13.69 -22.03
N TYR A 46 6.64 14.43 -21.14
CA TYR A 46 5.85 13.87 -20.04
C TYR A 46 4.92 12.73 -20.47
N LEU A 47 4.22 12.89 -21.60
CA LEU A 47 3.34 11.84 -22.11
C LEU A 47 4.09 10.56 -22.48
N LEU A 48 5.21 10.68 -23.20
CA LEU A 48 6.03 9.54 -23.59
C LEU A 48 6.64 8.86 -22.36
N TRP A 49 7.24 9.64 -21.45
CA TRP A 49 7.78 9.15 -20.19
C TRP A 49 6.71 8.39 -19.38
N ARG A 50 5.50 8.96 -19.27
CA ARG A 50 4.38 8.35 -18.55
C ARG A 50 3.92 7.05 -19.20
N THR A 51 3.91 6.96 -20.54
CA THR A 51 3.54 5.71 -21.23
C THR A 51 4.53 4.57 -21.02
N GLN A 52 5.79 4.86 -20.69
CA GLN A 52 6.79 3.85 -20.34
C GLN A 52 6.74 3.52 -18.84
N LEU A 53 6.64 4.54 -17.99
CA LEU A 53 6.63 4.37 -16.53
C LEU A 53 5.37 3.64 -16.03
N VAL A 54 4.17 4.02 -16.50
CA VAL A 54 2.92 3.49 -15.93
C VAL A 54 2.77 1.97 -16.13
N PRO A 55 3.01 1.38 -17.32
CA PRO A 55 2.98 -0.07 -17.49
C PRO A 55 4.03 -0.79 -16.65
N PHE A 56 5.23 -0.22 -16.52
CA PHE A 56 6.29 -0.76 -15.65
C PHE A 56 5.83 -0.84 -14.19
N LEU A 57 5.33 0.28 -13.64
CA LEU A 57 4.84 0.35 -12.27
C LEU A 57 3.64 -0.56 -12.04
N ARG A 58 2.71 -0.68 -13.01
CA ARG A 58 1.57 -1.61 -12.93
C ARG A 58 2.03 -3.06 -12.90
N GLY A 59 2.96 -3.44 -13.77
CA GLY A 59 3.52 -4.79 -13.81
C GLY A 59 4.20 -5.20 -12.50
N LYS A 60 4.74 -4.22 -11.77
CA LYS A 60 5.35 -4.39 -10.45
C LYS A 60 4.40 -4.17 -9.27
N LYS A 61 3.12 -3.84 -9.53
CA LYS A 61 2.12 -3.46 -8.51
C LYS A 61 2.52 -2.26 -7.65
N LEU A 62 3.31 -1.34 -8.21
CA LEU A 62 3.85 -0.16 -7.52
C LEU A 62 3.11 1.13 -7.85
N LEU A 63 2.22 1.14 -8.85
CA LEU A 63 1.49 2.35 -9.25
C LEU A 63 0.71 2.96 -8.09
N GLY A 64 0.21 2.12 -7.17
CA GLY A 64 -0.57 2.56 -6.02
C GLY A 64 0.17 3.45 -5.03
N PHE A 65 1.50 3.33 -4.95
CA PHE A 65 2.34 4.20 -4.13
C PHE A 65 2.49 5.60 -4.77
N VAL A 66 2.45 5.66 -6.11
CA VAL A 66 2.65 6.90 -6.88
C VAL A 66 1.34 7.68 -7.03
N ASP A 67 0.22 6.99 -7.29
CA ASP A 67 -1.09 7.63 -7.46
C ASP A 67 -1.86 7.80 -6.14
N GLY A 68 -1.32 7.29 -5.03
CA GLY A 68 -1.90 7.41 -3.69
C GLY A 68 -3.06 6.45 -3.41
N SER A 69 -3.38 5.52 -4.32
CA SER A 69 -4.39 4.49 -4.07
C SER A 69 -3.96 3.44 -3.03
N LEU A 70 -2.66 3.34 -2.73
CA LEU A 70 -2.10 2.55 -1.62
C LEU A 70 -1.47 3.47 -0.57
N PRO A 71 -2.27 4.08 0.31
CA PRO A 71 -1.75 4.95 1.36
C PRO A 71 -0.94 4.15 2.39
N CYS A 72 0.01 4.83 3.04
CA CYS A 72 0.74 4.27 4.18
C CYS A 72 -0.26 3.87 5.28
N PRO A 73 -0.25 2.61 5.74
CA PRO A 73 -1.16 2.18 6.80
C PRO A 73 -0.75 2.77 8.15
N SER A 74 -1.67 2.73 9.12
CA SER A 74 -1.41 3.20 10.48
C SER A 74 -0.15 2.52 11.06
N PRO A 75 0.77 3.26 11.70
CA PRO A 75 1.99 2.68 12.29
C PRO A 75 1.69 1.73 13.46
N THR A 76 0.50 1.81 14.04
CA THR A 76 0.06 0.98 15.16
C THR A 76 -1.33 0.42 14.89
N LEU A 77 -1.56 -0.81 15.36
CA LEU A 77 -2.87 -1.44 15.41
C LEU A 77 -3.33 -1.42 16.87
N THR A 78 -4.55 -0.93 17.11
CA THR A 78 -5.17 -0.99 18.44
C THR A 78 -6.11 -2.18 18.47
N VAL A 79 -5.76 -3.20 19.25
CA VAL A 79 -6.60 -4.38 19.50
C VAL A 79 -6.78 -4.47 21.00
N ASP A 80 -8.04 -4.51 21.46
CA ASP A 80 -8.38 -4.60 22.89
C ASP A 80 -7.52 -3.68 23.76
N TYR A 81 -7.68 -2.35 23.60
CA TYR A 81 -6.98 -1.30 24.36
C TYR A 81 -5.44 -1.33 24.34
N ARG A 82 -4.83 -2.24 23.58
CA ARG A 82 -3.37 -2.37 23.42
C ARG A 82 -2.95 -1.86 22.05
N SER A 83 -1.91 -1.04 22.04
CA SER A 83 -1.30 -0.52 20.81
C SER A 83 -0.09 -1.36 20.46
N ASP A 84 -0.20 -2.17 19.41
CA ASP A 84 0.89 -2.99 18.88
C ASP A 84 1.43 -2.39 17.57
N PRO A 85 2.73 -2.54 17.27
CA PRO A 85 3.33 -2.01 16.05
C PRO A 85 2.77 -2.72 14.80
N ASN A 86 2.43 -1.94 13.78
CA ASN A 86 1.96 -2.46 12.51
C ASN A 86 3.13 -2.75 11.56
N GLN A 87 3.41 -4.04 11.33
CA GLN A 87 4.44 -4.46 10.39
C GLN A 87 4.16 -4.00 8.95
N ALA A 88 2.88 -3.84 8.57
CA ALA A 88 2.51 -3.35 7.23
C ALA A 88 2.99 -1.91 6.98
N ALA A 89 3.06 -1.07 8.02
CA ALA A 89 3.57 0.30 7.88
C ALA A 89 5.08 0.31 7.61
N SER A 90 5.85 -0.60 8.22
CA SER A 90 7.28 -0.74 7.95
C SER A 90 7.53 -1.26 6.54
N LEU A 91 6.79 -2.27 6.10
CA LEU A 91 6.90 -2.83 4.74
C LEU A 91 6.52 -1.80 3.66
N TRP A 92 5.46 -1.02 3.89
CA TRP A 92 5.08 0.07 3.00
C TRP A 92 6.24 1.06 2.82
N LYS A 93 6.87 1.48 3.93
CA LYS A 93 8.00 2.43 3.90
C LYS A 93 9.21 1.88 3.18
N GLU A 94 9.53 0.60 3.39
CA GLU A 94 10.64 -0.05 2.69
C GLU A 94 10.40 -0.06 1.17
N GLN A 95 9.18 -0.41 0.76
CA GLN A 95 8.81 -0.43 -0.66
C GLN A 95 8.78 0.97 -1.28
N ASP A 96 8.31 1.97 -0.54
CA ASP A 96 8.32 3.38 -0.94
C ASP A 96 9.75 3.91 -1.10
N GLN A 97 10.66 3.56 -0.19
CA GLN A 97 12.08 3.93 -0.32
C GLN A 97 12.75 3.32 -1.55
N LEU A 98 12.36 2.11 -1.96
CA LEU A 98 12.86 1.52 -3.20
C LEU A 98 12.41 2.28 -4.45
N LEU A 99 11.23 2.90 -4.44
CA LEU A 99 10.79 3.72 -5.57
C LEU A 99 11.65 4.97 -5.78
N LEU A 100 12.30 5.47 -4.72
CA LEU A 100 13.23 6.59 -4.83
C LEU A 100 14.57 6.21 -5.49
N SER A 101 14.85 4.91 -5.61
CA SER A 101 16.02 4.39 -6.31
C SER A 101 15.80 4.13 -7.81
N LEU A 102 14.61 4.48 -8.33
CA LEU A 102 14.26 4.37 -9.75
C LEU A 102 15.03 5.40 -10.61
#